data_AF-A0A8T3WE01-F1
#
_entry.id   AF-A0A8T3WE01-F1
#
_cell.length_a   1.000
_cell.length_b   1.000
_cell.length_c   1.000
_cell.angle_alpha   90.00
_cell.angle_beta   90.00
_cell.angle_gamma   90.00
#
_symmetry.space_group_name_H-M   'P 1'
#
loop_
_entity.id
_entity.type
_entity.pdbx_description
1 polymer ?
#
loop_
_entity_poly.entity_id
_entity_poly.type
_entity_poly.pdbx_seq_one_letter_code
_entity_poly.pdbx_strand_id
1 'polypeptide(L)'
;MTEEFDDFGEEQEVSSEQSEEQQLDIGRVKIPRGKQTFGILEQRLGGSRMRVRCLDGKTRICRVPGRLKKKLWVREGDLLLIEPWELGGDNKGDVIFKYKPNQVDWLRRKGYLKEMETFEEF
;
A
#
# COMPACT_ATOMS: atom_id res chain seq x y z
N MET A 1 10.20 -39.26 40.46
CA MET A 1 8.79 -39.43 40.06
C MET A 1 8.17 -38.05 40.15
N THR A 2 8.51 -37.22 39.17
CA THR A 2 7.70 -36.90 37.97
C THR A 2 6.62 -35.90 38.30
N GLU A 3 6.90 -34.63 38.03
CA GLU A 3 5.89 -33.68 37.55
C GLU A 3 6.57 -32.87 36.44
N GLU A 4 6.54 -33.42 35.22
CA GLU A 4 6.64 -32.61 34.02
C GLU A 4 5.29 -31.88 33.91
N PHE A 5 5.31 -30.58 34.21
CA PHE A 5 4.14 -29.71 34.04
C PHE A 5 4.12 -29.25 32.58
N ASP A 6 3.09 -29.72 31.87
CA ASP A 6 2.70 -29.39 30.50
C ASP A 6 2.77 -27.87 30.20
N ASP A 7 3.71 -27.49 29.33
CA ASP A 7 3.84 -26.15 28.71
C ASP A 7 3.68 -26.30 27.19
N PHE A 8 2.55 -26.87 26.75
CA PHE A 8 2.31 -27.18 25.32
C PHE A 8 0.98 -26.64 24.79
N GLY A 9 0.34 -25.72 25.54
CA GLY A 9 -1.02 -25.24 25.27
C GLY A 9 -1.14 -23.88 24.57
N GLU A 10 -0.07 -23.10 24.45
CA GLU A 10 -0.16 -21.69 24.03
C GLU A 10 0.03 -21.48 22.51
N GLU A 11 0.49 -22.49 21.76
CA GLU A 11 0.86 -22.33 20.35
C GLU A 11 -0.34 -22.38 19.37
N GLN A 12 -1.47 -22.96 19.76
CA GLN A 12 -2.60 -23.16 18.83
C GLN A 12 -3.50 -21.92 18.67
N GLU A 13 -3.70 -21.12 19.72
CA GLU A 13 -4.64 -19.98 19.70
C GLU A 13 -4.08 -18.76 18.92
N VAL A 14 -2.76 -18.60 18.89
CA VAL A 14 -2.08 -17.48 18.20
C VAL A 14 -2.27 -17.52 16.68
N SER A 15 -2.55 -18.71 16.12
CA SER A 15 -2.69 -18.90 14.66
C SER A 15 -4.05 -18.46 14.10
N SER A 16 -5.13 -18.62 14.88
CA SER A 16 -6.50 -18.29 14.47
C SER A 16 -6.79 -16.78 14.56
N GLU A 17 -6.26 -16.11 15.58
CA GLU A 17 -6.47 -14.66 15.75
C GLU A 17 -5.77 -13.85 14.64
N GLN A 18 -4.55 -14.26 14.26
CA GLN A 18 -3.80 -13.59 13.19
C GLN A 18 -4.49 -13.70 11.84
N SER A 19 -5.16 -14.81 11.55
CA SER A 19 -5.85 -15.03 10.28
C SER A 19 -7.18 -14.26 10.19
N GLU A 20 -7.90 -14.13 11.31
CA GLU A 20 -9.10 -13.28 11.40
C GLU A 20 -8.78 -11.78 11.29
N GLU A 21 -7.73 -11.30 11.97
CA GLU A 21 -7.27 -9.91 11.84
C GLU A 21 -6.84 -9.58 10.41
N GLN A 22 -6.09 -10.49 9.76
CA GLN A 22 -5.71 -10.35 8.36
C GLN A 22 -6.94 -10.28 7.44
N GLN A 23 -7.98 -11.07 7.73
CA GLN A 23 -9.23 -11.07 6.97
C GLN A 23 -10.06 -9.79 7.18
N LEU A 24 -10.06 -9.21 8.39
CA LEU A 24 -10.69 -7.92 8.71
C LEU A 24 -9.99 -6.75 8.00
N ASP A 25 -8.66 -6.76 7.92
CA ASP A 25 -7.85 -5.73 7.26
C ASP A 25 -8.05 -5.70 5.72
N ILE A 26 -8.41 -6.86 5.15
CA ILE A 26 -8.78 -7.01 3.73
C ILE A 26 -10.22 -6.52 3.48
N GLY A 27 -11.11 -6.59 4.47
CA GLY A 27 -12.51 -6.19 4.32
C GLY A 27 -12.74 -4.71 3.94
N ARG A 28 -11.74 -3.84 4.13
CA ARG A 28 -11.82 -2.40 3.84
C ARG A 28 -10.67 -1.89 2.96
N VAL A 29 -10.36 -2.59 1.87
CA VAL A 29 -9.44 -2.07 0.84
C VAL A 29 -10.08 -0.87 0.13
N LYS A 30 -9.37 0.25 0.09
CA LYS A 30 -9.80 1.44 -0.67
C LYS A 30 -9.55 1.23 -2.15
N ILE A 31 -10.59 1.40 -2.96
CA ILE A 31 -10.49 1.38 -4.43
C ILE A 31 -10.40 2.83 -4.92
N PRO A 32 -9.56 3.14 -5.92
CA PRO A 32 -9.51 4.48 -6.52
C PRO A 32 -10.89 4.90 -7.05
N ARG A 33 -11.25 6.16 -6.83
CA ARG A 33 -12.50 6.76 -7.32
C ARG A 33 -12.21 8.05 -8.10
N GLY A 34 -12.99 8.30 -9.14
CA GLY A 34 -12.90 9.52 -9.93
C GLY A 34 -11.56 9.62 -10.66
N LYS A 35 -10.75 10.61 -10.30
CA LYS A 35 -9.43 10.88 -10.91
C LYS A 35 -8.27 10.18 -10.17
N GLN A 36 -8.54 9.43 -9.11
CA GLN A 36 -7.50 8.76 -8.34
C GLN A 36 -6.92 7.59 -9.15
N THR A 37 -5.62 7.35 -8.99
CA THR A 37 -4.91 6.26 -9.66
C THR A 37 -3.99 5.55 -8.67
N PHE A 38 -3.64 4.31 -8.99
CA PHE A 38 -2.60 3.59 -8.28
C PHE A 38 -1.23 4.07 -8.74
N GLY A 39 -0.24 4.01 -7.85
CA GLY A 39 1.14 4.17 -8.26
C GLY A 39 2.13 3.55 -7.30
N ILE A 40 3.30 3.24 -7.83
CA ILE A 40 4.42 2.65 -7.10
C ILE A 40 5.44 3.75 -6.82
N LEU A 41 5.90 3.81 -5.57
CA LEU A 41 6.94 4.74 -5.19
C LEU A 41 8.26 4.37 -5.87
N GLU A 42 8.76 5.22 -6.76
CA GLU A 42 10.03 5.00 -7.44
C GLU A 42 11.20 5.57 -6.64
N GLN A 43 11.08 6.84 -6.21
CA GLN A 43 12.16 7.51 -5.48
C GLN A 43 11.63 8.58 -4.52
N ARG A 44 12.25 8.72 -3.35
CA ARG A 44 11.99 9.87 -2.46
C ARG A 44 12.82 11.08 -2.88
N LEU A 45 12.18 12.24 -3.09
CA LEU A 45 12.85 13.49 -3.50
C LEU A 45 13.19 14.42 -2.33
N GLY A 46 12.71 14.12 -1.12
CA GLY A 46 12.85 14.98 0.05
C GLY A 46 11.77 16.05 0.14
N GLY A 47 11.73 16.80 1.24
CA GLY A 47 10.73 17.88 1.44
C GLY A 47 9.27 17.42 1.38
N SER A 48 8.99 16.17 1.76
CA SER A 48 7.68 15.52 1.62
C SER A 48 7.19 15.34 0.18
N ARG A 49 8.10 15.38 -0.80
CA ARG A 49 7.85 15.07 -2.20
C ARG A 49 8.52 13.75 -2.59
N MET A 50 7.91 13.07 -3.54
CA MET A 50 8.37 11.79 -4.05
C MET A 50 8.01 11.63 -5.52
N ARG A 51 8.78 10.82 -6.23
CA ARG A 51 8.52 10.41 -7.60
C ARG A 51 7.74 9.10 -7.57
N VAL A 52 6.56 9.10 -8.19
CA VAL A 52 5.66 7.95 -8.19
C VAL A 52 5.29 7.61 -9.62
N ARG A 53 5.48 6.34 -9.99
CA ARG A 53 5.06 5.80 -11.28
C ARG A 53 3.61 5.38 -11.17
N CYS A 54 2.71 6.08 -11.86
CA CYS A 54 1.28 5.78 -11.83
C CYS A 54 0.93 4.67 -12.81
N LEU A 55 -0.18 3.99 -12.57
CA LEU A 55 -0.75 2.97 -13.46
C LEU A 55 -1.08 3.57 -14.84
N ASP A 56 -1.43 4.85 -14.90
CA ASP A 56 -1.69 5.59 -16.14
C ASP A 56 -0.46 5.74 -17.07
N GLY A 57 0.69 5.13 -16.74
CA GLY A 57 1.95 5.23 -17.47
C GLY A 57 2.71 6.55 -17.27
N LYS A 58 2.18 7.46 -16.44
CA LYS A 58 2.78 8.76 -16.15
C LYS A 58 3.56 8.73 -14.84
N THR A 59 4.74 9.36 -14.84
CA THR A 59 5.52 9.60 -13.62
C THR A 59 5.15 10.96 -13.03
N ARG A 60 4.66 10.98 -11.80
CA ARG A 60 4.20 12.19 -11.11
C ARG A 60 5.06 12.50 -9.90
N ILE A 61 5.27 13.79 -9.63
CA ILE A 61 5.83 14.26 -8.36
C ILE A 61 4.68 14.41 -7.38
N CYS A 62 4.58 13.45 -6.47
CA CYS A 62 3.53 13.43 -5.47
C CYS A 62 4.01 14.07 -4.16
N ARG A 63 3.12 14.81 -3.51
CA ARG A 63 3.35 15.40 -2.18
C ARG A 63 2.61 14.59 -1.12
N VAL A 64 3.20 14.47 0.07
CA VAL A 64 2.49 13.97 1.25
C VAL A 64 1.77 15.16 1.92
N PRO A 65 0.43 15.15 2.00
CA PRO A 65 -0.31 16.16 2.76
C PRO A 65 0.19 16.23 4.21
N GLY A 66 0.26 17.44 4.78
CA GLY A 66 0.77 17.63 6.15
C GLY A 66 0.05 16.78 7.20
N ARG A 67 -1.26 16.58 7.03
CA ARG A 67 -2.09 15.71 7.88
C ARG A 67 -1.60 14.25 7.91
N LEU A 68 -1.03 13.76 6.81
CA LEU A 68 -0.57 12.38 6.65
C LEU A 68 0.92 12.21 6.94
N LYS A 69 1.70 13.29 6.97
CA LYS A 69 3.16 13.25 7.11
C LYS A 69 3.68 12.47 8.32
N LYS A 70 2.96 12.50 9.46
CA LYS A 70 3.33 11.73 10.66
C LYS A 70 2.85 10.27 10.63
N LYS A 71 1.79 9.98 9.88
CA LYS A 71 1.12 8.66 9.89
C LYS A 71 1.56 7.75 8.74
N LEU A 72 1.98 8.34 7.62
CA LEU A 72 2.23 7.64 6.38
C LEU A 72 3.74 7.44 6.18
N TRP A 73 4.21 6.24 6.52
CA TRP A 73 5.59 5.82 6.31
C TRP A 73 5.71 5.05 4.99
N VAL A 74 6.31 5.67 3.97
CA VAL A 74 6.36 5.15 2.60
C VAL A 74 7.78 4.91 2.14
N ARG A 75 8.18 3.68 1.78
CA ARG A 75 9.48 3.29 1.21
C ARG A 75 9.34 3.05 -0.30
N GLU A 76 10.48 3.04 -0.99
CA GLU A 76 10.53 2.74 -2.42
C GLU A 76 9.96 1.34 -2.66
N GLY A 77 9.18 1.17 -3.74
CA GLY A 77 8.42 -0.04 -4.03
C GLY A 77 7.04 -0.13 -3.36
N ASP A 78 6.68 0.76 -2.43
CA ASP A 78 5.34 0.74 -1.83
C ASP A 78 4.25 1.13 -2.85
N LEU A 79 3.11 0.43 -2.81
CA LEU A 79 1.91 0.79 -3.56
C LEU A 79 1.11 1.88 -2.84
N LEU A 80 0.80 2.94 -3.56
CA LEU A 80 0.13 4.13 -3.06
C LEU A 80 -1.13 4.45 -3.86
N LEU A 81 -2.08 5.11 -3.20
CA LEU A 81 -3.21 5.77 -3.83
C LEU A 81 -2.88 7.24 -4.04
N ILE A 82 -2.95 7.68 -5.30
CA ILE A 82 -2.55 9.01 -5.73
C ILE A 82 -3.77 9.76 -6.24
N GLU A 83 -3.86 11.03 -5.86
CA GLU A 83 -4.83 11.96 -6.42
C GLU A 83 -4.10 13.04 -7.22
N PRO A 84 -4.23 13.04 -8.55
CA PRO A 84 -3.62 14.05 -9.40
C PRO A 84 -4.29 15.41 -9.20
N TRP A 85 -3.51 16.49 -9.31
CA TRP A 85 -4.03 17.85 -9.19
C TRP A 85 -4.77 18.29 -10.46
N GLU A 86 -5.89 19.00 -10.30
CA GLU A 86 -6.70 19.45 -11.45
C GLU A 86 -6.07 20.60 -12.25
N LEU A 87 -5.44 21.55 -11.55
CA LEU A 87 -4.93 22.80 -12.15
C LEU A 87 -3.41 22.80 -12.37
N GLY A 88 -2.69 21.82 -11.82
CA GLY A 88 -1.22 21.81 -11.70
C GLY A 88 -0.48 20.98 -12.74
N GLY A 89 -1.19 20.43 -13.73
CA GLY A 89 -0.66 19.53 -14.75
C GLY A 89 -0.58 18.08 -14.27
N ASP A 90 -0.69 17.15 -15.22
CA ASP A 90 -0.63 15.71 -15.00
C ASP A 90 0.64 15.22 -14.28
N ASN A 91 1.65 16.09 -14.12
CA ASN A 91 2.94 15.74 -13.53
C ASN A 91 2.93 15.86 -11.99
N LYS A 92 1.86 16.35 -11.35
CA LYS A 92 1.78 16.55 -9.90
C LYS A 92 0.55 15.87 -9.29
N GLY A 93 0.68 15.48 -8.03
CA GLY A 93 -0.45 14.94 -7.26
C GLY A 93 -0.15 14.91 -5.75
N ASP A 94 -1.13 14.43 -4.99
CA ASP A 94 -0.98 14.16 -3.56
C ASP A 94 -1.13 12.66 -3.28
N VAL A 95 -0.44 12.19 -2.25
CA VAL A 95 -0.57 10.81 -1.74
C VAL A 95 -1.67 10.76 -0.69
N ILE A 96 -2.68 9.93 -0.92
CA ILE A 96 -3.82 9.75 -0.02
C ILE A 96 -3.59 8.59 0.95
N PHE A 97 -3.11 7.47 0.44
CA PHE A 97 -3.08 6.21 1.19
C PHE A 97 -1.92 5.33 0.74
N LYS A 98 -1.40 4.53 1.69
CA LYS A 98 -0.43 3.47 1.43
C LYS A 98 -1.13 2.13 1.65
N TYR A 99 -1.05 1.24 0.67
CA TYR A 99 -1.54 -0.12 0.80
C TYR A 99 -0.54 -0.97 1.59
N LYS A 100 -1.07 -1.81 2.47
CA LYS A 100 -0.28 -2.87 3.12
C LYS A 100 -0.07 -4.03 2.15
N PRO A 101 0.97 -4.87 2.33
CA PRO A 101 1.27 -5.99 1.43
C PRO A 101 0.07 -6.94 1.19
N ASN A 102 -0.67 -7.29 2.25
CA ASN A 102 -1.89 -8.09 2.16
C ASN A 102 -2.97 -7.46 1.26
N GLN A 103 -3.12 -6.14 1.31
CA GLN A 103 -4.05 -5.39 0.46
C GLN A 103 -3.56 -5.32 -0.99
N VAL A 104 -2.25 -5.23 -1.21
CA VAL A 104 -1.64 -5.30 -2.55
C VAL A 104 -1.91 -6.66 -3.18
N ASP A 105 -1.70 -7.76 -2.45
CA ASP A 105 -2.00 -9.11 -2.95
C ASP A 105 -3.48 -9.28 -3.27
N TRP A 106 -4.36 -8.72 -2.45
CA TRP A 106 -5.80 -8.72 -2.76
C TRP A 106 -6.12 -7.94 -4.03
N LEU A 107 -5.53 -6.75 -4.22
CA LEU A 107 -5.70 -5.94 -5.43
C LEU A 107 -5.16 -6.65 -6.69
N ARG A 108 -4.02 -7.33 -6.56
CA ARG A 108 -3.40 -8.17 -7.59
C ARG A 108 -4.31 -9.33 -7.98
N ARG A 109 -4.82 -10.10 -7.01
CA ARG A 109 -5.76 -11.22 -7.25
C ARG A 109 -7.07 -10.76 -7.91
N LYS A 110 -7.54 -9.56 -7.57
CA LYS A 110 -8.72 -8.95 -8.22
C LYS A 110 -8.45 -8.37 -9.60
N GLY A 111 -7.18 -8.27 -10.00
CA GLY A 111 -6.78 -7.82 -11.32
C GLY A 111 -6.69 -6.31 -11.51
N TYR A 112 -6.68 -5.52 -10.43
CA TYR A 112 -6.57 -4.06 -10.50
C TYR A 112 -5.15 -3.56 -10.83
N LEU A 113 -4.14 -4.41 -10.67
CA LEU A 113 -2.72 -4.06 -10.82
C LEU A 113 -2.04 -4.76 -12.00
N LYS A 114 -2.80 -5.39 -12.91
CA LYS A 114 -2.24 -6.20 -14.01
C LYS A 114 -1.27 -5.44 -14.92
N GLU A 115 -1.50 -4.15 -15.11
CA GLU A 115 -0.64 -3.31 -15.97
C GLU A 115 0.68 -2.90 -15.31
N MET A 116 0.83 -3.07 -13.99
CA MET A 116 2.07 -2.72 -13.28
C MET A 116 3.14 -3.80 -13.35
N GLU A 117 2.76 -5.08 -13.40
CA GLU A 117 3.71 -6.21 -13.39
C GLU A 117 4.57 -6.24 -14.66
N THR A 118 4.04 -5.74 -15.78
CA THR A 118 4.76 -5.66 -17.05
C THR A 118 6.02 -4.77 -17.00
N PHE A 119 6.16 -3.91 -15.97
CA PHE A 119 7.30 -3.01 -15.82
C PHE A 119 8.47 -3.58 -14.98
N GLU A 120 8.32 -4.73 -14.33
CA GLU A 120 9.40 -5.38 -13.57
C GLU A 120 10.24 -6.39 -14.40
N GLU A 121 9.83 -6.67 -15.64
CA GLU A 121 10.48 -7.67 -16.51
C GLU A 121 11.41 -7.10 -17.62
N PHE A 122 11.72 -5.80 -17.62
CA PHE A 122 12.59 -5.16 -18.62
C PHE A 122 13.78 -4.41 -18.02
#